data_AF-A0A2W0F760-F1
#
_entry.id   AF-A0A2W0F760-F1
#
_cell.length_a   1.000
_cell.length_b   1.000
_cell.length_c   1.000
_cell.angle_alpha   90.00
_cell.angle_beta   90.00
_cell.angle_gamma   90.00
#
_symmetry.space_group_name_H-M   'P 1'
#
loop_
_entity.id
_entity.type
_entity.pdbx_description
1 polymer ?
#
loop_
_entity_poly.entity_id
_entity_poly.type
_entity_poly.pdbx_seq_one_letter_code
_entity_poly.pdbx_strand_id
1 'polypeptide(L)'
;MDANNPQRRFTPMKQIATSYPVLLIDSDAPLRDLHNCAAERLNAVLQYLNLMACTSLPDYAENDINTVTNISRILLQDVRDVFGVIEQRGFETLRRD
;
A
#
# COMPACT_ATOMS: atom_id res chain seq x y z
N MET A 1 10.34 -20.04 -28.47
CA MET A 1 9.13 -19.19 -28.52
C MET A 1 9.10 -18.46 -27.20
N ASP A 2 9.86 -17.38 -27.10
CA ASP A 2 9.99 -16.63 -25.86
C ASP A 2 8.86 -15.61 -25.82
N ALA A 3 7.83 -15.91 -25.02
CA ALA A 3 6.75 -14.98 -24.75
C ALA A 3 7.34 -13.84 -23.91
N ASN A 4 7.76 -12.79 -24.61
CA ASN A 4 8.08 -11.48 -24.07
C ASN A 4 6.81 -10.95 -23.39
N ASN A 5 6.60 -11.31 -22.13
CA ASN A 5 5.53 -10.76 -21.32
C ASN A 5 5.94 -9.30 -21.04
N PRO A 6 5.30 -8.28 -21.65
CA PRO A 6 5.62 -6.91 -21.31
C PRO A 6 5.43 -6.80 -19.79
N GLN A 7 6.49 -6.43 -19.06
CA GLN A 7 6.37 -6.11 -17.64
C GLN A 7 5.17 -5.17 -17.53
N ARG A 8 4.12 -5.60 -16.83
CA ARG A 8 2.90 -4.80 -16.73
C ARG A 8 3.30 -3.53 -15.98
N ARG A 9 3.40 -2.41 -16.72
CA ARG A 9 3.69 -1.09 -16.17
C ARG A 9 2.80 -0.77 -14.97
N PHE A 10 1.56 -1.26 -14.97
CA PHE A 10 0.64 -1.06 -13.86
C PHE A 10 0.43 -2.35 -13.08
N THR A 11 0.79 -2.32 -11.79
CA THR A 11 0.53 -3.39 -10.83
C THR A 11 -0.73 -3.09 -10.04
N PRO A 12 -1.74 -3.97 -10.00
CA PRO A 12 -2.93 -3.73 -9.21
C PRO A 12 -2.61 -3.76 -7.72
N MET A 13 -3.22 -2.87 -6.95
CA MET A 13 -3.21 -2.97 -5.50
C MET A 13 -4.02 -4.20 -5.08
N LYS A 14 -3.55 -4.94 -4.07
CA LYS A 14 -4.16 -6.22 -3.66
C LYS A 14 -5.51 -6.02 -3.02
N GLN A 15 -5.74 -4.83 -2.45
CA GLN A 15 -7.05 -4.50 -1.94
C GLN A 15 -7.96 -4.05 -3.07
N ILE A 16 -9.05 -4.79 -3.25
CA ILE A 16 -10.07 -4.52 -4.26
C ILE A 16 -11.38 -4.24 -3.52
N ALA A 17 -11.81 -2.99 -3.50
CA ALA A 17 -13.16 -2.61 -3.05
C ALA A 17 -14.23 -3.01 -4.11
N THR A 18 -13.77 -3.40 -5.29
CA THR A 18 -14.56 -3.66 -6.49
C THR A 18 -14.09 -4.98 -7.12
N SER A 19 -14.93 -5.62 -7.92
CA SER A 19 -14.59 -6.86 -8.64
C SER A 19 -13.52 -6.68 -9.72
N TYR A 20 -13.13 -5.44 -10.01
CA TYR A 20 -12.02 -5.08 -10.90
C TYR A 20 -11.09 -4.07 -10.19
N PRO A 21 -9.76 -4.24 -10.23
CA PRO A 21 -8.83 -3.32 -9.58
C PRO A 21 -8.83 -1.97 -10.29
N VAL A 22 -9.41 -0.97 -9.62
CA VAL A 22 -9.44 0.42 -10.10
C VAL A 22 -8.21 1.22 -9.67
N LEU A 23 -7.49 0.76 -8.65
CA LEU A 23 -6.30 1.41 -8.12
C LEU A 23 -5.05 0.60 -8.50
N LEU A 24 -4.13 1.29 -9.17
CA LEU A 24 -2.94 0.68 -9.79
C LEU A 24 -1.69 1.46 -9.35
N ILE A 25 -0.59 0.73 -9.17
CA ILE A 25 0.75 1.26 -8.94
C ILE A 25 1.46 1.33 -10.30
N ASP A 26 1.97 2.50 -10.68
CA ASP A 26 2.87 2.64 -11.84
C ASP A 26 4.24 2.08 -11.47
N SER A 27 4.48 0.82 -11.83
CA SER A 27 5.72 0.09 -11.59
C SER A 27 6.94 0.72 -12.25
N ASP A 28 6.75 1.55 -13.28
CA ASP A 28 7.83 2.26 -13.97
C ASP A 28 8.13 3.64 -13.36
N ALA A 29 7.32 4.12 -12.40
CA ALA A 29 7.55 5.40 -11.72
C ALA A 29 8.94 5.46 -11.04
N PRO A 30 9.58 6.62 -10.88
CA PRO A 30 10.85 6.71 -10.16
C PRO A 30 10.78 6.07 -8.77
N LEU A 31 11.82 5.33 -8.35
CA LEU A 31 11.86 4.69 -7.02
C LEU A 31 11.65 5.70 -5.88
N ARG A 32 12.13 6.92 -6.07
CA ARG A 32 11.91 8.03 -5.13
C ARG A 32 10.43 8.36 -4.97
N ASP A 33 9.68 8.37 -6.06
CA ASP A 33 8.25 8.71 -6.04
C ASP A 33 7.43 7.56 -5.42
N LEU A 34 7.80 6.30 -5.72
CA LEU A 34 7.25 5.13 -5.05
C LEU A 34 7.53 5.15 -3.54
N HIS A 35 8.77 5.45 -3.14
CA HIS A 35 9.14 5.60 -1.73
C HIS A 35 8.34 6.72 -1.05
N ASN A 36 8.25 7.90 -1.68
CA ASN A 36 7.48 9.02 -1.14
C ASN A 36 6.00 8.64 -0.98
N CYS A 37 5.42 7.93 -1.95
CA CYS A 37 4.05 7.42 -1.86
C CYS A 37 3.86 6.50 -0.65
N ALA A 38 4.76 5.53 -0.45
CA ALA A 38 4.73 4.65 0.73
C ALA A 38 4.89 5.45 2.03
N ALA A 39 5.80 6.43 2.06
CA ALA A 39 6.04 7.28 3.22
C ALA A 39 4.80 8.13 3.58
N GLU A 40 4.12 8.72 2.59
CA GLU A 40 2.89 9.48 2.82
C GLU A 40 1.80 8.59 3.42
N ARG A 41 1.59 7.38 2.87
CA ARG A 41 0.59 6.43 3.39
C ARG A 41 0.94 5.99 4.81
N LEU A 42 2.20 5.67 5.08
CA LEU A 42 2.66 5.28 6.41
C LEU A 42 2.47 6.40 7.44
N ASN A 43 2.83 7.64 7.08
CA ASN A 43 2.62 8.80 7.93
C ASN A 43 1.13 9.05 8.22
N ALA A 44 0.25 8.83 7.23
CA ALA A 44 -1.19 8.93 7.44
C ALA A 44 -1.70 7.87 8.43
N VAL A 45 -1.24 6.62 8.33
CA VAL A 45 -1.61 5.55 9.30
C VAL A 45 -1.15 5.93 10.70
N LEU A 46 0.09 6.40 10.83
CA LEU A 46 0.65 6.75 12.13
C LEU A 46 -0.13 7.90 12.77
N GLN A 47 -0.44 8.96 12.02
CA GLN A 47 -1.27 10.07 12.51
C GLN A 47 -2.67 9.59 12.92
N TYR A 48 -3.28 8.73 12.10
CA TYR A 48 -4.59 8.15 12.38
C TYR A 48 -4.60 7.33 13.68
N LEU A 49 -3.65 6.39 13.82
CA LEU A 49 -3.55 5.56 15.02
C LEU A 49 -3.21 6.38 16.27
N ASN A 50 -2.36 7.41 16.15
CA ASN A 50 -2.08 8.33 17.25
C ASN A 50 -3.33 9.09 17.69
N LEU A 51 -4.13 9.59 16.74
CA LEU A 51 -5.40 10.24 17.05
C LEU A 51 -6.34 9.28 17.81
N MET A 52 -6.44 8.04 17.34
CA MET A 52 -7.27 7.00 17.96
C MET A 52 -6.79 6.60 19.35
N ALA A 53 -5.47 6.55 19.58
CA ALA A 53 -4.91 6.23 20.90
C ALA A 53 -5.13 7.36 21.93
N CYS A 54 -5.18 8.61 21.48
CA CYS A 54 -5.41 9.78 22.32
C CYS A 54 -6.90 10.10 22.53
N THR A 55 -7.81 9.50 21.76
CA THR A 55 -9.25 9.69 21.94
C THR A 55 -9.78 8.72 22.99
N SER A 56 -10.35 9.26 24.06
CA SER A 56 -11.24 8.46 24.91
C SER A 56 -12.47 8.13 24.07
N LEU A 57 -12.76 6.84 23.93
CA LEU A 57 -14.00 6.35 23.32
C LEU A 57 -14.96 5.93 24.45
N PRO A 58 -15.62 6.86 25.15
CA PRO A 58 -16.69 6.50 26.06
C PRO A 58 -17.82 5.86 25.21
N ASP A 59 -18.17 4.62 25.53
CA ASP A 59 -19.18 3.80 24.84
C ASP A 59 -18.87 3.39 23.38
N TYR A 60 -17.64 2.97 23.04
CA TYR A 60 -17.42 2.39 21.70
C TYR A 60 -18.29 1.14 21.49
N ALA A 61 -18.99 1.10 20.37
CA ALA A 61 -19.54 -0.15 19.88
C ALA A 61 -18.40 -0.97 19.24
N GLU A 62 -18.50 -2.29 19.25
CA GLU A 62 -17.55 -3.18 18.54
C GLU A 62 -17.33 -2.74 17.07
N ASN A 63 -18.36 -2.14 16.47
CA ASN A 63 -18.34 -1.61 15.11
C ASN A 63 -17.33 -0.46 14.90
N ASP A 64 -17.08 0.37 15.93
CA ASP A 64 -16.14 1.48 15.84
C ASP A 64 -14.70 0.96 15.80
N ILE A 65 -14.38 -0.03 16.63
CA ILE A 65 -13.07 -0.72 16.62
C ILE A 65 -12.85 -1.44 15.30
N ASN A 66 -13.87 -2.13 14.79
CA ASN A 66 -13.78 -2.82 13.50
C ASN A 66 -13.54 -1.83 12.35
N THR A 67 -14.20 -0.67 12.38
CA THR A 67 -13.99 0.41 11.40
C THR A 67 -12.55 0.92 11.47
N VAL A 68 -12.06 1.21 12.69
CA VAL A 68 -10.69 1.72 12.88
C VAL A 68 -9.65 0.72 12.40
N THR A 69 -9.81 -0.54 12.80
CA THR A 69 -8.92 -1.63 12.42
C THR A 69 -8.93 -1.84 10.91
N ASN A 70 -10.10 -1.81 10.28
CA ASN A 70 -10.21 -1.97 8.85
C ASN A 70 -9.49 -0.82 8.14
N ILE A 71 -9.74 0.45 8.48
CA ILE A 71 -9.07 1.60 7.86
C ILE A 71 -7.54 1.47 7.96
N SER A 72 -7.02 1.16 9.15
CA SER A 72 -5.57 0.97 9.33
C SER A 72 -5.03 -0.19 8.50
N ARG A 73 -5.77 -1.31 8.41
CA ARG A 73 -5.41 -2.45 7.56
C ARG A 73 -5.33 -2.05 6.08
N ILE A 74 -6.27 -1.25 5.59
CA ILE A 74 -6.27 -0.76 4.20
C ILE A 74 -4.99 0.04 3.93
N LEU A 75 -4.72 1.05 4.75
CA LEU A 75 -3.58 1.94 4.52
C LEU A 75 -2.23 1.21 4.66
N LEU A 76 -2.12 0.25 5.58
CA LEU A 76 -0.91 -0.59 5.70
C LEU A 76 -0.76 -1.55 4.51
N GLN A 77 -1.86 -2.05 3.95
CA GLN A 77 -1.83 -2.86 2.74
C GLN A 77 -1.34 -2.03 1.54
N ASP A 78 -1.74 -0.77 1.45
CA ASP A 78 -1.25 0.16 0.42
C ASP A 78 0.27 0.31 0.49
N VAL A 79 0.79 0.55 1.70
CA VAL A 79 2.23 0.65 1.97
C VAL A 79 2.95 -0.64 1.53
N ARG A 80 2.42 -1.79 1.93
CA ARG A 80 2.98 -3.10 1.58
C ARG A 80 3.03 -3.32 0.07
N ASP A 81 1.98 -2.96 -0.66
CA ASP A 81 1.91 -3.20 -2.09
C ASP A 81 2.91 -2.32 -2.86
N VAL A 82 3.10 -1.07 -2.45
CA VAL A 82 4.13 -0.18 -3.00
C VAL A 82 5.53 -0.70 -2.67
N PHE A 83 5.77 -1.14 -1.43
CA PHE A 83 7.05 -1.77 -1.07
C PHE A 83 7.36 -3.00 -1.91
N GLY A 84 6.37 -3.85 -2.21
CA GLY A 84 6.59 -5.01 -3.08
C GLY A 84 7.11 -4.65 -4.46
N VAL A 85 6.65 -3.55 -5.06
CA VAL A 85 7.17 -3.04 -6.35
C VAL A 85 8.59 -2.51 -6.21
N ILE A 86 8.88 -1.77 -5.13
CA ILE A 86 10.23 -1.25 -4.83
C ILE A 86 11.22 -2.41 -4.66
N GLU A 87 10.86 -3.40 -3.84
CA GLU A 87 11.67 -4.59 -3.57
C GLU A 87 11.94 -5.39 -4.84
N GLN A 88 10.91 -5.64 -5.65
CA GLN A 88 11.08 -6.35 -6.92
C GLN A 88 12.12 -5.64 -7.80
N ARG A 89 12.05 -4.32 -7.94
CA ARG A 89 12.99 -3.54 -8.76
C ARG A 89 14.38 -3.45 -8.14
N GLY A 90 14.48 -3.34 -6.82
CA GLY A 90 15.74 -3.35 -6.10
C GLY A 90 16.48 -4.68 -6.26
N PHE A 91 15.78 -5.81 -6.09
CA PHE A 91 16.36 -7.15 -6.23
C PHE A 91 16.64 -7.51 -7.69
N GLU A 92 15.86 -7.03 -8.66
CA GLU A 92 16.16 -7.19 -10.09
C GLU A 92 17.46 -6.48 -10.49
N THR A 93 17.78 -5.34 -9.85
CA THR A 93 19.03 -4.61 -10.08
C THR A 93 20.23 -5.40 -9.54
N LEU A 94 20.13 -5.93 -8.30
CA LEU A 94 21.19 -6.74 -7.68
C LEU A 94 21.52 -8.05 -8.41
N ARG A 95 20.62 -8.56 -9.26
CA ARG A 95 20.85 -9.78 -10.06
C ARG A 95 21.62 -9.50 -11.37
N ARG A 96 21.83 -8.23 -11.73
CA ARG A 96 22.49 -7.81 -12.97
C ARG A 96 23.93 -7.30 -12.76
N ASP A 97 24.33 -7.11 -11.51
CA ASP A 97 25.70 -6.78 -11.08
C ASP A 97 26.45 -8.06 -10.65
#